data_AF-A0A917R3K9-F1
#
_entry.id   AF-A0A917R3K9-F1
#
_cell.length_a   1.000
_cell.length_b   1.000
_cell.length_c   1.000
_cell.angle_alpha   90.00
_cell.angle_beta   90.00
_cell.angle_gamma   90.00
#
_symmetry.space_group_name_H-M   'P 1'
#
loop_
_entity.id
_entity.type
_entity.pdbx_description
1 polymer ?
#
loop_
_entity_poly.entity_id
_entity_poly.type
_entity_poly.pdbx_seq_one_letter_code
_entity_poly.pdbx_strand_id
1 'polypeptide(L)'
;MSDPASLAEVRSRIDALDGELVRLLADRQALVRRAAAFKADEQAVRAPGRVEQVVEAARARAAGAGLSPEVAEAVWRAMIAAFIDLELAEHKAGTAEPRPGNRH
;
A
#
# COMPACT_ATOMS: atom_id res chain seq x y z
N MET A 1 15.01 -18.53 -16.29
CA MET A 1 13.68 -18.53 -16.97
C MET A 1 13.95 -18.23 -18.43
N SER A 2 13.44 -19.04 -19.37
CA SER A 2 13.60 -18.78 -20.80
C SER A 2 12.80 -17.54 -21.21
N ASP A 3 13.23 -16.83 -22.25
CA ASP A 3 12.46 -15.69 -22.77
C ASP A 3 11.09 -16.16 -23.30
N PRO A 4 10.03 -15.35 -23.11
CA PRO A 4 8.71 -15.69 -23.61
C PRO A 4 8.70 -15.68 -25.14
N ALA A 5 8.15 -16.73 -25.76
CA ALA A 5 8.15 -16.90 -27.21
C ALA A 5 6.92 -16.29 -27.90
N SER A 6 5.96 -15.76 -27.13
CA SER A 6 4.75 -15.13 -27.66
C SER A 6 4.19 -14.04 -26.74
N LEU A 7 3.37 -13.15 -27.30
CA LEU A 7 2.64 -12.15 -26.52
C LEU A 7 1.71 -12.77 -25.46
N ALA A 8 1.10 -13.92 -25.77
CA ALA A 8 0.26 -14.65 -24.83
C ALA A 8 1.07 -15.13 -23.61
N GLU A 9 2.28 -15.62 -23.85
CA GLU A 9 3.18 -16.05 -22.77
C GLU A 9 3.69 -14.87 -21.95
N VAL A 10 4.02 -13.74 -22.58
CA VAL A 10 4.35 -12.49 -21.86
C VAL A 10 3.22 -12.11 -20.92
N ARG A 11 1.98 -12.06 -21.41
CA ARG A 11 0.79 -11.69 -20.61
C ARG A 11 0.59 -12.65 -19.45
N SER A 12 0.65 -13.95 -19.70
CA SER A 12 0.51 -14.96 -18.65
C SER A 12 1.57 -14.82 -17.55
N ARG A 13 2.80 -14.44 -17.90
CA ARG A 13 3.85 -14.18 -16.90
C ARG A 13 3.61 -12.89 -16.12
N ILE A 14 3.11 -11.85 -16.77
CA ILE A 14 2.70 -10.60 -16.10
C ILE A 14 1.54 -10.90 -15.13
N ASP A 15 0.52 -11.64 -15.56
CA ASP A 15 -0.62 -11.99 -14.72
C ASP A 15 -0.19 -12.77 -13.46
N ALA A 16 0.79 -13.66 -13.61
CA ALA A 16 1.37 -14.38 -12.47
C ALA A 16 2.11 -13.44 -11.50
N LEU A 17 2.91 -12.51 -12.03
CA LEU A 17 3.59 -11.48 -11.23
C LEU A 17 2.59 -10.57 -10.52
N ASP A 18 1.51 -10.18 -11.18
CA ASP A 18 0.45 -9.37 -10.60
C ASP A 18 -0.22 -10.10 -9.42
N GLY A 19 -0.41 -11.42 -9.53
CA GLY A 19 -0.86 -12.25 -8.41
C GLY A 19 0.09 -12.19 -7.20
N GLU A 20 1.40 -12.25 -7.44
CA GLU A 20 2.41 -12.09 -6.38
C GLU A 20 2.40 -10.69 -5.77
N LEU A 21 2.28 -9.65 -6.59
CA LEU A 21 2.19 -8.26 -6.15
C LEU A 21 0.96 -8.05 -5.25
N VAL A 22 -0.20 -8.59 -5.61
CA VAL A 22 -1.41 -8.53 -4.78
C VAL A 22 -1.17 -9.17 -3.41
N ARG A 23 -0.52 -10.35 -3.37
CA ARG A 23 -0.18 -11.00 -2.11
C ARG A 23 0.74 -10.15 -1.24
N LEU A 24 1.79 -9.57 -1.83
CA LEU A 24 2.72 -8.69 -1.12
C LEU A 24 2.04 -7.42 -0.60
N LEU A 25 1.10 -6.85 -1.37
CA LEU A 25 0.32 -5.69 -0.96
C LEU A 25 -0.63 -6.03 0.21
N ALA A 26 -1.23 -7.22 0.22
CA ALA A 26 -2.04 -7.69 1.34
C ALA A 26 -1.21 -7.84 2.62
N ASP A 27 -0.01 -8.42 2.53
CA ASP A 27 0.93 -8.51 3.66
C ASP A 27 1.31 -7.12 4.18
N ARG A 28 1.60 -6.18 3.26
CA ARG A 28 1.89 -4.78 3.59
C ARG A 28 0.70 -4.10 4.28
N GLN A 29 -0.53 -4.34 3.83
CA GLN A 29 -1.74 -3.80 4.45
C GLN A 29 -1.87 -4.24 5.91
N ALA A 30 -1.64 -5.53 6.18
CA ALA A 30 -1.70 -6.06 7.53
C ALA A 30 -0.67 -5.38 8.46
N LEU A 31 0.53 -5.08 7.96
CA LEU A 31 1.54 -4.33 8.70
C LEU A 31 1.15 -2.87 8.92
N VAL A 32 0.54 -2.21 7.93
CA VAL A 32 0.03 -0.83 8.06
C VAL A 32 -1.03 -0.74 9.15
N ARG A 33 -2.02 -1.64 9.14
CA ARG A 33 -3.06 -1.72 10.18
C ARG A 33 -2.48 -1.94 11.59
N ARG A 34 -1.51 -2.86 11.70
CA ARG A 34 -0.80 -3.08 12.97
C ARG A 34 -0.04 -1.83 13.41
N ALA A 35 0.60 -1.11 12.49
CA ALA A 35 1.29 0.14 12.78
C ALA A 35 0.33 1.25 13.22
N ALA A 36 -0.88 1.31 12.65
CA ALA A 36 -1.92 2.24 13.05
C ALA A 36 -2.37 2.02 14.50
N ALA A 37 -2.48 0.76 14.95
CA ALA A 37 -2.81 0.44 16.33
C ALA A 37 -1.81 0.99 17.38
N PHE A 38 -0.58 1.34 16.98
CA PHE A 38 0.41 1.98 17.86
C PHE A 38 0.35 3.51 17.86
N LYS A 39 -0.41 4.13 16.95
CA LYS A 39 -0.54 5.59 16.85
C LYS A 39 -1.79 6.04 17.62
N ALA A 40 -1.59 6.55 18.83
CA ALA A 40 -2.66 7.05 19.69
C ALA A 40 -3.31 8.37 19.21
N ASP A 41 -2.74 9.04 18.20
CA ASP A 41 -3.16 10.36 17.73
C ASP A 41 -3.39 10.40 16.21
N GLU A 42 -4.60 10.79 15.79
CA GLU A 42 -5.04 10.92 14.39
C GLU A 42 -4.15 11.85 13.54
N GLN A 43 -3.43 12.79 14.17
CA GLN A 43 -2.51 13.70 13.47
C GLN A 43 -1.23 13.00 12.98
N ALA A 44 -0.88 11.82 13.51
CA ALA A 44 0.26 11.03 13.06
C ALA A 44 -0.01 10.20 11.79
N VAL A 45 -1.24 10.26 11.25
CA VAL A 45 -1.68 9.50 10.07
C VAL A 45 -1.01 9.99 8.80
N ARG A 46 -0.73 11.29 8.68
CA ARG A 46 -0.20 11.87 7.43
C ARG A 46 1.31 11.95 7.32
N ALA A 47 2.05 11.76 8.42
CA ALA A 47 3.51 11.94 8.56
C ALA A 47 4.26 12.18 7.23
N PRO A 48 4.22 13.40 6.66
CA PRO A 48 4.62 13.63 5.27
C PRO A 48 6.10 13.30 5.05
N GLY A 49 6.94 13.56 6.07
CA GLY A 49 8.36 13.20 6.05
C GLY A 49 8.60 11.69 5.95
N ARG A 50 7.69 10.84 6.43
CA ARG A 50 7.82 9.39 6.29
C ARG A 50 7.49 8.94 4.87
N VAL A 51 6.51 9.56 4.21
CA VAL A 51 6.14 9.26 2.82
C VAL A 51 7.34 9.50 1.90
N GLU A 52 7.95 10.69 1.99
CA GLU A 52 9.11 11.02 1.15
C GLU A 52 10.29 10.08 1.42
N GLN A 53 10.58 9.73 2.68
CA GLN A 53 11.62 8.73 2.99
C GLN A 53 11.37 7.37 2.35
N VAL A 54 10.12 6.90 2.34
CA VAL A 54 9.77 5.61 1.73
C VAL A 54 9.89 5.69 0.21
N VAL A 55 9.48 6.80 -0.40
CA VAL A 55 9.57 7.02 -1.85
C VAL A 55 11.03 7.09 -2.30
N GLU A 56 11.87 7.89 -1.64
CA GLU A 56 13.30 7.99 -1.96
C GLU A 56 14.02 6.64 -1.81
N ALA A 57 13.69 5.90 -0.75
CA ALA A 57 14.24 4.57 -0.56
C ALA A 57 13.72 3.57 -1.63
N ALA A 58 12.52 3.76 -2.18
CA ALA A 58 12.01 2.96 -3.28
C ALA A 58 12.74 3.28 -4.59
N ARG A 59 12.95 4.57 -4.90
CA ARG A 59 13.73 5.03 -6.06
C ARG A 59 15.14 4.47 -6.06
N ALA A 60 15.82 4.51 -4.91
CA ALA A 60 17.16 3.96 -4.76
C ALA A 60 17.21 2.44 -5.01
N ARG A 61 16.23 1.69 -4.49
CA ARG A 61 16.12 0.25 -4.72
C ARG A 61 15.78 -0.09 -6.18
N ALA A 62 14.92 0.71 -6.80
CA ALA A 62 14.52 0.54 -8.19
C ALA A 62 15.72 0.62 -9.13
N ALA A 63 16.57 1.63 -8.94
CA ALA A 63 17.81 1.79 -9.71
C ALA A 63 18.71 0.54 -9.63
N GLY A 64 18.85 -0.06 -8.44
CA GLY A 64 19.63 -1.29 -8.25
C GLY A 64 19.01 -2.56 -8.85
N ALA A 65 17.70 -2.56 -9.09
CA ALA A 65 16.95 -3.70 -9.61
C ALA A 65 16.62 -3.61 -11.11
N GLY A 66 17.06 -2.53 -11.78
CA GLY A 66 16.74 -2.29 -13.20
C GLY A 66 15.33 -1.73 -13.45
N LEU A 67 14.64 -1.25 -12.42
CA LEU A 67 13.37 -0.55 -12.52
C LEU A 67 13.61 0.97 -12.63
N SER A 68 12.88 1.66 -13.52
CA SER A 68 12.93 3.13 -13.60
C SER A 68 12.56 3.75 -12.24
N PRO A 69 13.40 4.66 -11.70
CA PRO A 69 13.09 5.38 -10.47
C PRO A 69 11.77 6.14 -10.53
N GLU A 70 11.41 6.68 -11.70
CA GLU A 70 10.17 7.42 -11.95
C GLU A 70 8.95 6.50 -11.84
N VAL A 71 9.04 5.28 -12.41
CA VAL A 71 8.00 4.25 -12.28
C VAL A 71 7.84 3.85 -10.81
N ALA A 72 8.95 3.60 -10.11
CA ALA A 72 8.92 3.25 -8.70
C ALA A 72 8.29 4.36 -7.84
N GLU A 73 8.65 5.61 -8.08
CA GLU A 73 8.04 6.75 -7.38
C GLU A 73 6.53 6.80 -7.58
N ALA A 74 6.05 6.71 -8.83
CA ALA A 74 4.63 6.78 -9.15
C ALA A 74 3.84 5.65 -8.44
N VAL A 75 4.34 4.42 -8.50
CA VAL A 75 3.72 3.25 -7.86
C VAL A 75 3.69 3.41 -6.35
N TRP A 76 4.79 3.83 -5.72
CA TRP A 76 4.85 3.97 -4.27
C TRP A 76 3.97 5.10 -3.75
N ARG A 77 3.91 6.25 -4.44
CA ARG A 77 3.03 7.36 -4.06
C ARG A 77 1.56 6.95 -4.13
N ALA A 78 1.15 6.31 -5.23
CA ALA A 78 -0.23 5.83 -5.39
C ALA A 78 -0.59 4.79 -4.33
N MET A 79 0.30 3.81 -4.08
CA MET A 79 0.10 2.79 -3.06
C MET A 79 -0.05 3.41 -1.66
N ILE A 80 0.83 4.34 -1.29
CA ILE A 80 0.78 5.00 0.03
C ILE A 80 -0.52 5.80 0.18
N ALA A 81 -0.92 6.56 -0.84
CA ALA A 81 -2.18 7.31 -0.84
C ALA A 81 -3.38 6.38 -0.63
N ALA A 82 -3.45 5.27 -1.37
CA ALA A 82 -4.54 4.29 -1.23
C ALA A 82 -4.64 3.71 0.18
N PHE A 83 -3.51 3.43 0.85
CA PHE A 83 -3.54 2.96 2.23
C PHE A 83 -3.97 4.05 3.22
N ILE A 84 -3.58 5.30 3.01
CA ILE A 84 -4.06 6.41 3.86
C ILE A 84 -5.58 6.55 3.72
N ASP A 85 -6.10 6.49 2.49
CA ASP A 85 -7.53 6.59 2.23
C ASP A 85 -8.32 5.42 2.84
N LEU A 86 -7.78 4.20 2.78
CA LEU A 86 -8.36 3.02 3.43
C LEU A 86 -8.47 3.22 4.95
N GLU A 87 -7.38 3.64 5.60
CA GLU A 87 -7.36 3.85 7.06
C GLU A 87 -8.36 4.96 7.47
N LEU A 88 -8.40 6.07 6.73
CA LEU A 88 -9.36 7.15 6.96
C LEU A 88 -10.82 6.67 6.83
N ALA A 89 -11.10 5.74 5.91
CA ALA A 89 -12.42 5.15 5.77
C ALA A 89 -12.77 4.21 6.94
N GLU A 90 -11.81 3.38 7.39
CA GLU A 90 -11.99 2.47 8.54
C GLU A 90 -12.24 3.25 9.85
N HIS A 91 -11.53 4.36 10.07
CA HIS A 91 -11.76 5.23 11.24
C HIS A 91 -13.16 5.89 11.23
N LYS A 92 -13.63 6.35 10.07
CA LYS A 92 -15.01 6.89 9.93
C LYS A 92 -16.08 5.84 10.20
N ALA A 93 -15.85 4.58 9.80
CA ALA A 93 -16.78 3.49 10.06
C ALA A 93 -16.79 3.08 11.55
N GLY A 94 -15.62 3.03 12.21
CA GLY A 94 -15.51 2.70 13.64
C GLY A 94 -16.05 3.76 14.60
N THR A 95 -16.21 5.00 14.15
CA THR A 95 -16.83 6.10 14.93
C THR A 95 -18.36 6.14 14.78
N ALA A 96 -18.95 5.28 13.95
CA ALA A 96 -20.38 5.27 13.61
C ALA A 96 -21.19 4.14 14.28
N GLU A 97 -20.75 3.59 15.43
CA GLU A 97 -21.61 2.69 16.24
C GLU A 97 -22.52 3.51 17.20
N PRO A 98 -23.85 3.37 17.12
CA PRO A 98 -24.76 4.03 18.05
C PRO A 98 -24.75 3.31 19.40
N ARG A 99 -24.54 4.06 20.49
CA ARG A 99 -24.72 3.55 21.86
C ARG A 99 -26.12 2.95 22.00
N PRO A 100 -26.30 1.74 22.56
CA PRO A 100 -27.61 1.27 22.96
C PRO A 100 -28.08 2.12 24.15
N GLY A 101 -28.77 3.21 23.85
CA GLY A 101 -29.33 4.14 24.81
C GLY A 101 -30.77 3.79 25.13
N ASN A 102 -30.94 3.11 26.26
CA ASN A 102 -31.97 3.34 27.27
C ASN A 102 -33.44 3.34 26.83
N ARG A 103 -34.17 2.27 27.16
CA ARG A 103 -35.63 2.35 27.36
C ARG A 103 -35.93 1.91 28.79
N HIS A 104 -36.41 2.89 29.56
CA HIS A 104 -36.96 2.75 30.91
C HIS A 104 -38.26 1.93 30.88
#